data_AF-F5T2W1-F1
#
_entry.id   AF-F5T2W1-F1
#
_cell.length_a   1.000
_cell.length_b   1.000
_cell.length_c   1.000
_cell.angle_alpha   90.00
_cell.angle_beta   90.00
_cell.angle_gamma   90.00
#
_symmetry.space_group_name_H-M   'P 1'
#
loop_
_entity.id
_entity.type
_entity.pdbx_description
1 polymer ?
#
loop_
_entity_poly.entity_id
_entity_poly.type
_entity_poly.pdbx_seq_one_letter_code
_entity_poly.pdbx_strand_id
1 'polypeptide(L)' 'MVFWLYVLTRVDVSRAYPFVGLGFIGTMLFAHFFLQEPITIQKLAGTLLIVSGVVLLAR' A
#
# COMPACT_ATOMS: atom_id res chain seq x y z
N MET A 1 -10.00 12.40 6.51
CA MET A 1 -9.55 12.32 7.92
C MET A 1 -10.53 11.62 8.84
N VAL A 2 -11.82 11.98 8.85
CA VAL A 2 -12.82 11.35 9.75
C VAL A 2 -12.88 9.82 9.61
N PHE A 3 -12.84 9.31 8.37
CA PHE A 3 -12.84 7.86 8.10
C PHE A 3 -11.60 7.13 8.65
N TRP A 4 -10.44 7.77 8.64
CA TRP A 4 -9.19 7.19 9.16
C TRP A 4 -9.24 7.04 10.68
N LEU A 5 -9.72 8.08 11.38
CA LEU A 5 -9.93 8.04 12.83
C LEU A 5 -10.97 6.98 13.23
N TYR A 6 -12.00 6.78 12.40
CA TYR A 6 -12.99 5.72 12.60
C TYR A 6 -12.40 4.30 12.43
N VAL A 7 -11.48 4.10 11.48
CA VAL A 7 -10.79 2.82 11.32
C VAL A 7 -9.86 2.55 12.51
N LEU A 8 -9.13 3.56 12.98
CA LEU A 8 -8.22 3.43 14.13
C LEU A 8 -8.94 3.14 15.45
N THR A 9 -10.24 3.45 15.56
CA THR A 9 -11.06 3.08 16.72
C THR A 9 -11.58 1.64 16.66
N ARG A 10 -11.45 0.96 15.51
CA ARG A 10 -11.94 -0.41 15.28
C ARG A 10 -10.82 -1.42 15.01
N VAL A 11 -9.66 -0.96 14.56
CA VAL A 11 -8.52 -1.77 14.14
C VAL A 11 -7.26 -1.21 14.77
N ASP A 12 -6.43 -2.07 15.34
CA ASP A 12 -5.13 -1.68 15.87
C ASP A 12 -4.29 -0.99 14.80
N VAL A 13 -3.60 0.08 15.20
CA VAL A 13 -2.70 0.86 14.33
C VAL A 13 -1.77 -0.07 13.53
N SER A 14 -1.18 -1.07 14.18
CA SER A 14 -0.27 -2.04 13.54
C SER A 14 -0.92 -2.85 12.42
N ARG A 15 -2.24 -3.11 12.47
CA ARG A 15 -2.98 -3.76 11.38
C ARG A 15 -3.50 -2.76 10.34
N ALA A 16 -3.78 -1.52 10.72
CA ALA A 16 -4.28 -0.49 9.80
C ALA A 16 -3.19 0.00 8.84
N TYR A 17 -1.94 0.14 9.30
CA TYR A 17 -0.81 0.58 8.48
C TYR A 17 -0.52 -0.32 7.24
N PRO A 18 -0.56 -1.66 7.35
CA PRO A 18 -0.37 -2.53 6.18
C PRO A 18 -1.37 -2.26 5.03
N PHE A 19 -2.60 -1.83 5.33
CA PHE A 19 -3.59 -1.45 4.31
C PHE A 19 -3.16 -0.21 3.49
N VAL A 20 -2.37 0.69 4.06
CA VAL A 20 -1.83 1.86 3.34
C VAL A 20 -0.81 1.41 2.30
N GLY A 21 0.02 0.42 2.62
CA GLY A 21 0.98 -0.17 1.68
C GLY A 21 0.29 -0.85 0.48
N LEU A 22 -0.83 -1.55 0.72
CA LEU A 22 -1.67 -2.09 -0.36
C LEU A 22 -2.21 -1.00 -1.29
N GLY A 23 -2.59 0.15 -0.71
CA GLY A 23 -3.01 1.32 -1.49
C GLY A 23 -1.92 1.77 -2.48
N PHE A 24 -0.64 1.73 -2.06
CA PHE A 24 0.49 2.10 -2.92
C PHE A 24 0.63 1.18 -4.15
N ILE A 25 0.43 -0.13 -3.97
CA ILE A 25 0.42 -1.12 -5.06
C ILE A 25 -0.72 -0.81 -6.03
N GLY A 26 -1.92 -0.54 -5.47
CA GLY A 26 -3.10 -0.18 -6.26
C GLY A 26 -2.85 1.08 -7.09
N THR A 27 -2.31 2.14 -6.49
CA THR A 27 -1.98 3.39 -7.18
C THR A 27 -0.96 3.16 -8.30
N MET A 28 0.06 2.32 -8.07
CA MET A 28 1.04 1.97 -9.10
C MET A 28 0.40 1.21 -10.28
N LEU A 29 -0.47 0.23 -10.01
CA LEU A 29 -1.22 -0.51 -11.03
C LEU A 29 -2.15 0.42 -11.82
N PHE A 30 -2.90 1.27 -11.12
CA PHE A 30 -3.77 2.26 -11.75
C PHE A 30 -2.98 3.27 -12.57
N ALA A 31 -1.85 3.77 -12.08
CA ALA A 31 -0.98 4.68 -12.83
C ALA A 31 -0.43 4.03 -14.11
N HIS A 32 -0.05 2.75 -14.05
CA HIS A 32 0.38 2.03 -15.24
C HIS A 32 -0.78 1.82 -16.23
N PHE A 33 -1.97 1.46 -15.75
CA PHE A 33 -3.10 1.12 -16.61
C PHE A 33 -3.79 2.37 -17.22
N PHE A 34 -3.97 3.44 -16.44
CA PHE A 34 -4.62 4.68 -16.89
C PHE A 34 -3.67 5.69 -17.52
N LEU A 35 -2.47 5.88 -16.95
CA LEU A 35 -1.51 6.87 -17.46
C LEU A 35 -0.47 6.26 -18.41
N GLN A 36 -0.49 4.93 -18.62
CA GLN A 36 0.52 4.21 -19.42
C GLN A 36 1.95 4.49 -18.96
N GLU A 37 2.14 4.85 -17.68
CA GLU A 37 3.47 5.13 -17.17
C GLU A 37 4.33 3.86 -17.20
N PRO A 38 5.59 3.95 -17.68
CA PRO A 38 6.49 2.81 -17.65
C PRO A 38 6.74 2.37 -16.21
N ILE A 39 6.41 1.12 -15.92
CA ILE A 39 6.84 0.48 -14.67
C ILE A 39 8.34 0.24 -14.78
N THR A 40 9.12 1.12 -14.17
CA THR A 40 10.56 0.93 -14.03
C THR A 40 10.86 -0.17 -13.01
N ILE A 41 11.98 -0.88 -13.21
CA ILE A 41 12.46 -1.93 -12.30
C ILE A 41 12.60 -1.38 -10.87
N GLN A 42 12.96 -0.11 -10.71
CA GLN A 42 13.01 0.58 -9.41
C GLN A 42 11.63 0.68 -8.73
N LYS A 43 10.56 1.06 -9.46
CA LYS A 43 9.19 1.08 -8.91
C LYS A 43 8.77 -0.32 -8.49
N LEU A 44 9.06 -1.33 -9.32
CA LEU A 44 8.71 -2.72 -9.02
C LEU A 44 9.45 -3.25 -7.78
N ALA A 45 10.76 -3.01 -7.68
CA ALA A 45 11.57 -3.40 -6.54
C ALA A 45 11.13 -2.69 -5.26
N GLY A 46 10.84 -1.39 -5.31
CA GLY A 46 10.30 -0.64 -4.19
C GLY A 46 8.95 -1.18 -3.73
N THR A 47 8.05 -1.47 -4.67
CA THR A 47 6.74 -2.05 -4.36
C THR A 47 6.85 -3.43 -3.71
N LEU A 48 7.73 -4.31 -4.21
CA LEU A 48 8.00 -5.61 -3.58
C LEU A 48 8.53 -5.46 -2.14
N LEU A 49 9.35 -4.44 -1.89
CA LEU A 49 9.90 -4.14 -0.56
C LEU A 49 8.81 -3.62 0.40
N ILE A 50 7.86 -2.83 -0.09
CA ILE A 50 6.68 -2.41 0.67
C ILE A 50 5.80 -3.64 0.97
N VAL A 51 5.53 -4.48 -0.02
CA VAL A 51 4.71 -5.69 0.14
C VAL A 51 5.31 -6.63 1.18
N SER A 52 6.62 -6.87 1.14
CA SER A 52 7.28 -7.73 2.12
C SER A 52 7.18 -7.15 3.53
N GLY A 53 7.33 -5.84 3.71
CA GLY A 53 7.11 -5.17 4.99
C GLY A 53 5.67 -5.29 5.50
N VAL A 54 4.69 -5.14 4.61
CA VAL A 54 3.25 -5.32 4.91
C VAL A 54 2.97 -6.76 5.35
N VAL A 55 3.48 -7.77 4.63
CA VAL A 55 3.30 -9.19 4.95
C VAL A 55 3.93 -9.54 6.31
N LEU A 56 5.09 -8.95 6.63
CA LEU A 56 5.78 -9.18 7.90
C LEU A 56 5.02 -8.57 9.08
N LEU A 57 4.37 -7.41 8.89
CA LEU A 57 3.51 -6.77 9.91
C LEU A 57 2.15 -7.45 10.06
N ALA A 58 1.62 -8.04 8.99
CA ALA A 58 0.31 -8.70 8.99
C ALA A 58 0.34 -10.08 9.66
N ARG A 59 1.54 -10.63 9.88
CA ARG A 59 1.77 -11.91 10.55
C ARG A 59 1.93 -11.72 12.05
#